data_AF-A0A842WPM7-F1
#
_entry.id   AF-A0A842WPM7-F1
#
_cell.length_a   1.000
_cell.length_b   1.000
_cell.length_c   1.000
_cell.angle_alpha   90.00
_cell.angle_beta   90.00
_cell.angle_gamma   90.00
#
_symmetry.space_group_name_H-M   'P 1'
#
loop_
_entity.id
_entity.type
_entity.pdbx_description
1 polymer ?
#
loop_
_entity_poly.entity_id
_entity_poly.type
_entity_poly.pdbx_seq_one_letter_code
_entity_poly.pdbx_strand_id
1 'polypeptide(L)'
;MELDETVVMDYYLHLLKEDEIHFLKDKPAKAESIIISIQKLKESNSLHDRIECARDLWKLLFEAAMEYIDPNKMGYDELFRYFDEFVSFEELIFASDSFYRDHTLHSLWVYFLGEYVFRKKEFQPFFENFYQSFQVREHYKKIYTELDSKEIFGELLSTIKEMDPFVSSIGAARCVAALTHDLGYPLNKIVKINKAIGKVLPYFSISQFGEFHFQFESSQQFYIENFIEIMGYDVFVGPRDRDLTFHEYELVKHIVEKTNELTAIAHSKGKIPAFLPEVKELIKSCTPEQVHILRQLYQIKCWFHKNTARMMRFSDDFERYAHGIMSAFLLMKIVSAFTDMTITYSNIADIPLDVFDLPRTFAKMQILTAISDHTSRGYRMREFNNLSSFLALIDEIEEFSRISRANQFRQYIEEFCRTKIYVEDDFMVMEFIFDNEDIEALDPERAFKGRIRRFNQLFDIPNLSEKVKLKIIVLSKLKGAETRYELFIEKDRFEARKNGSPVPIHKYLKTREIS
;
A
#
# COMPACT_ATOMS: atom_id res chain seq x y z
N MET A 1 3.77 -6.51 22.94
CA MET A 1 5.06 -5.82 23.05
C MET A 1 4.83 -4.36 22.68
N GLU A 2 5.53 -3.43 23.32
CA GLU A 2 5.49 -2.02 22.89
C GLU A 2 6.28 -1.90 21.58
N LEU A 3 5.74 -1.14 20.63
CA LEU A 3 6.37 -0.86 19.36
C LEU A 3 7.00 0.52 19.43
N ASP A 4 8.27 0.56 19.06
CA ASP A 4 9.05 1.76 18.84
C ASP A 4 9.96 1.54 17.61
N GLU A 5 10.74 2.56 17.29
CA GLU A 5 11.67 2.55 16.17
C GLU A 5 12.73 1.44 16.29
N THR A 6 13.22 1.16 17.51
CA THR A 6 14.24 0.14 17.76
C THR A 6 13.69 -1.24 17.46
N VAL A 7 12.47 -1.55 17.92
CA VAL A 7 11.80 -2.82 17.71
C VAL A 7 11.63 -3.13 16.22
N VAL A 8 11.15 -2.16 15.43
CA VAL A 8 10.92 -2.38 13.99
C VAL A 8 12.22 -2.45 13.20
N MET A 9 13.24 -1.67 13.57
CA MET A 9 14.57 -1.76 12.96
C MET A 9 15.26 -3.09 13.27
N ASP A 10 15.23 -3.55 14.53
CA ASP A 10 15.84 -4.82 14.92
C ASP A 10 15.16 -6.01 14.25
N TYR A 11 13.83 -5.93 14.10
CA TYR A 11 13.10 -6.90 13.31
C TYR A 11 13.56 -6.92 11.85
N TYR A 12 13.70 -5.75 11.23
CA TYR A 12 14.17 -5.65 9.84
C TYR A 12 15.61 -6.15 9.66
N LEU A 13 16.51 -5.83 10.60
CA LEU A 13 17.89 -6.36 10.62
C LEU A 13 17.90 -7.89 10.73
N HIS A 14 17.00 -8.47 11.52
CA HIS A 14 16.83 -9.92 11.58
C HIS A 14 16.37 -10.49 10.22
N LEU A 15 15.40 -9.86 9.55
CA LEU A 15 14.97 -10.28 8.21
C LEU A 15 16.10 -10.24 7.18
N LEU A 16 16.96 -9.22 7.24
CA LEU A 16 18.15 -9.13 6.37
C LEU A 16 19.13 -10.26 6.63
N LYS A 17 19.35 -10.62 7.91
CA LYS A 17 20.26 -11.70 8.30
C LYS A 17 19.76 -13.08 7.85
N GLU A 18 18.45 -13.29 7.82
CA GLU A 18 17.81 -14.55 7.40
C GLU A 18 17.51 -14.58 5.88
N ASP A 19 18.02 -13.62 5.10
CA ASP A 19 17.77 -13.48 3.65
C ASP A 19 16.27 -13.42 3.26
N GLU A 20 15.43 -12.88 4.14
CA GLU A 20 13.98 -12.78 3.94
C GLU A 20 13.55 -11.56 3.11
N ILE A 21 14.45 -10.63 2.85
CA ILE A 21 14.24 -9.46 1.98
C ILE A 21 14.67 -9.82 0.54
N HIS A 22 13.72 -10.34 -0.24
CA HIS A 22 14.00 -10.92 -1.56
C HIS A 22 14.77 -10.01 -2.52
N PHE A 23 14.49 -8.70 -2.52
CA PHE A 23 15.14 -7.76 -3.43
C PHE A 23 16.60 -7.43 -3.07
N LEU A 24 17.10 -7.95 -1.94
CA LEU A 24 18.48 -7.81 -1.48
C LEU A 24 19.27 -9.13 -1.47
N LYS A 25 18.60 -10.28 -1.66
CA LYS A 25 19.18 -11.62 -1.49
C LYS A 25 20.47 -11.84 -2.30
N ASP A 26 20.51 -11.38 -3.54
CA ASP A 26 21.66 -11.53 -4.43
C ASP A 26 22.55 -10.27 -4.48
N LYS A 27 22.39 -9.35 -3.51
CA LYS A 27 23.07 -8.05 -3.46
C LYS A 27 23.75 -7.79 -2.10
N PRO A 28 24.73 -8.61 -1.69
CA PRO A 28 25.32 -8.55 -0.35
C PRO A 28 25.92 -7.18 0.00
N ALA A 29 26.57 -6.51 -0.96
CA ALA A 29 27.13 -5.17 -0.73
C ALA A 29 26.06 -4.08 -0.48
N LYS A 30 24.87 -4.21 -1.11
CA LYS A 30 23.74 -3.32 -0.85
C LYS A 30 23.11 -3.63 0.50
N ALA A 31 22.93 -4.91 0.81
CA ALA A 31 22.42 -5.34 2.12
C ALA A 31 23.34 -4.84 3.25
N GLU A 32 24.66 -4.95 3.10
CA GLU A 32 25.64 -4.45 4.07
C GLU A 32 25.55 -2.92 4.24
N SER A 33 25.47 -2.17 3.15
CA SER A 33 25.28 -0.71 3.20
C SER A 33 24.00 -0.32 3.96
N ILE A 34 22.89 -1.04 3.72
CA ILE A 34 21.62 -0.82 4.42
C ILE A 34 21.74 -1.15 5.91
N ILE A 35 22.39 -2.27 6.27
CA ILE A 35 22.63 -2.64 7.67
C ILE A 35 23.43 -1.55 8.39
N ILE A 36 24.51 -1.07 7.78
CA ILE A 36 25.34 0.01 8.34
C ILE A 36 24.51 1.29 8.53
N SER A 37 23.69 1.67 7.54
CA SER A 37 22.85 2.86 7.64
C SER A 37 21.78 2.73 8.73
N ILE A 38 21.18 1.55 8.91
CA ILE A 38 20.24 1.30 10.02
C ILE A 38 20.97 1.39 11.37
N GLN A 39 22.17 0.81 11.49
CA GLN A 39 22.95 0.88 12.73
C GLN A 39 23.33 2.33 13.07
N LYS A 40 23.75 3.12 12.08
CA LYS A 40 23.99 4.57 12.26
C LYS A 40 22.75 5.29 12.75
N LEU A 41 21.59 5.05 12.12
CA LEU A 41 20.32 5.66 12.51
C LEU A 41 19.95 5.33 13.97
N LYS A 42 20.23 4.10 14.44
CA LYS A 42 20.04 3.70 15.84
C LYS A 42 20.98 4.41 16.82
N GLU A 43 22.19 4.73 16.39
CA GLU A 43 23.22 5.36 17.23
C GLU A 43 23.13 6.91 17.23
N SER A 44 22.37 7.49 16.31
CA SER A 44 22.18 8.94 16.19
C SER A 44 21.44 9.53 17.39
N ASN A 45 22.06 10.51 18.05
CA ASN A 45 21.53 11.15 19.26
C ASN A 45 20.80 12.47 19.01
N SER A 46 20.97 13.08 17.84
CA SER A 46 20.30 14.33 17.48
C SER A 46 19.29 14.10 16.35
N LEU A 47 18.18 14.86 16.36
CA LEU A 47 17.17 14.77 15.31
C LEU A 47 17.76 15.06 13.91
N HIS A 48 18.70 16.00 13.83
CA HIS A 48 19.36 16.33 12.57
C HIS A 48 20.15 15.14 12.02
N ASP A 49 21.00 14.51 12.84
CA ASP A 49 21.77 13.33 12.43
C ASP A 49 20.85 12.16 12.05
N ARG A 50 19.72 12.01 12.76
CA ARG A 50 18.69 10.99 12.46
C ARG A 50 18.07 11.23 11.09
N ILE A 51 17.70 12.47 10.76
CA ILE A 51 17.13 12.83 9.46
C ILE A 51 18.15 12.60 8.33
N GLU A 52 19.43 12.97 8.53
CA GLU A 52 20.46 12.71 7.54
C GLU A 52 20.68 11.20 7.29
N CYS A 53 20.76 10.40 8.35
CA CYS A 53 20.88 8.95 8.24
C CYS A 53 19.64 8.33 7.57
N ALA A 54 18.45 8.80 7.93
CA ALA A 54 17.20 8.37 7.34
C ALA A 54 17.13 8.68 5.84
N ARG A 55 17.55 9.88 5.44
CA ARG A 55 17.61 10.29 4.03
C ARG A 55 18.53 9.38 3.22
N ASP A 56 19.70 9.06 3.74
CA ASP A 56 20.66 8.20 3.04
C ASP A 56 20.16 6.74 2.97
N LEU A 57 19.56 6.24 4.07
CA LEU A 57 18.92 4.93 4.11
C LEU A 57 17.75 4.82 3.13
N TRP A 58 16.92 5.86 3.04
CA TRP A 58 15.81 5.96 2.10
C TRP A 58 16.29 5.76 0.66
N LYS A 59 17.37 6.45 0.26
CA LYS A 59 17.94 6.35 -1.10
C LYS A 59 18.45 4.95 -1.39
N LEU A 60 19.15 4.32 -0.44
CA LEU A 60 19.66 2.95 -0.57
C LEU A 60 18.52 1.93 -0.75
N LEU A 61 17.48 2.03 0.09
CA LEU A 61 16.32 1.14 0.02
C LEU A 61 15.52 1.35 -1.27
N PHE A 62 15.25 2.61 -1.64
CA PHE A 62 14.56 2.94 -2.88
C PHE A 62 15.31 2.39 -4.10
N GLU A 63 16.62 2.63 -4.20
CA GLU A 63 17.42 2.16 -5.33
C GLU A 63 17.42 0.62 -5.40
N ALA A 64 17.61 -0.06 -4.26
CA ALA A 64 17.64 -1.51 -4.22
C ALA A 64 16.30 -2.13 -4.62
N ALA A 65 15.19 -1.59 -4.09
CA ALA A 65 13.84 -2.07 -4.36
C ALA A 65 13.41 -1.77 -5.80
N MET A 66 13.59 -0.53 -6.28
CA MET A 66 13.22 -0.18 -7.65
C MET A 66 14.06 -0.92 -8.69
N GLU A 67 15.37 -1.07 -8.48
CA GLU A 67 16.23 -1.84 -9.41
C GLU A 67 15.80 -3.31 -9.51
N TYR A 68 15.22 -3.87 -8.44
CA TYR A 68 14.67 -5.22 -8.47
C TYR A 68 13.37 -5.32 -9.29
N ILE A 69 12.56 -4.26 -9.28
CA ILE A 69 11.32 -4.17 -10.06
C ILE A 69 11.63 -3.90 -11.53
N ASP A 70 12.50 -2.92 -11.79
CA ASP A 70 12.88 -2.49 -13.13
C ASP A 70 14.36 -2.06 -13.14
N PRO A 71 15.20 -2.61 -14.03
CA PRO A 71 16.61 -2.26 -14.10
C PRO A 71 16.87 -0.81 -14.59
N ASN A 72 15.86 -0.12 -15.15
CA ASN A 72 16.00 1.26 -15.61
C ASN A 72 16.12 2.23 -14.43
N LYS A 73 17.32 2.78 -14.24
CA LYS A 73 17.65 3.75 -13.19
C LYS A 73 17.55 5.21 -13.63
N MET A 74 17.18 5.48 -14.89
CA MET A 74 17.06 6.86 -15.36
C MET A 74 16.03 7.63 -14.52
N GLY A 75 16.38 8.86 -14.15
CA GLY A 75 15.58 9.71 -13.27
C GLY A 75 15.86 9.58 -11.77
N TYR A 76 16.65 8.58 -11.31
CA TYR A 76 16.94 8.43 -9.88
C TYR A 76 17.69 9.63 -9.31
N ASP A 77 18.70 10.15 -10.01
CA ASP A 77 19.45 11.33 -9.57
C ASP A 77 18.54 12.55 -9.42
N GLU A 78 17.56 12.72 -10.31
CA GLU A 78 16.59 13.80 -10.23
C GLU A 78 15.61 13.62 -9.07
N LEU A 79 15.12 12.39 -8.85
CA LEU A 79 14.30 12.08 -7.69
C LEU A 79 15.07 12.29 -6.38
N PHE A 80 16.34 11.90 -6.32
CA PHE A 80 17.17 12.08 -5.13
C PHE A 80 17.45 13.56 -4.86
N ARG A 81 17.70 14.37 -5.89
CA ARG A 81 17.79 15.83 -5.72
C ARG A 81 16.47 16.42 -5.23
N TYR A 82 15.35 16.01 -5.82
CA TYR A 82 14.03 16.44 -5.33
C TYR A 82 13.84 16.05 -3.86
N PHE A 83 14.22 14.82 -3.49
CA PHE A 83 14.09 14.34 -2.13
C PHE A 83 14.96 15.14 -1.16
N ASP A 84 16.18 15.52 -1.56
CA ASP A 84 17.04 16.41 -0.75
C ASP A 84 16.39 17.78 -0.52
N GLU A 85 15.76 18.36 -1.55
CA GLU A 85 14.98 19.61 -1.42
C GLU A 85 13.71 19.42 -0.57
N PHE A 86 13.05 18.26 -0.67
CA PHE A 86 11.90 17.90 0.16
C PHE A 86 12.28 17.84 1.65
N VAL A 87 13.39 17.18 1.99
CA VAL A 87 13.90 17.13 3.38
C VAL A 87 14.25 18.53 3.88
N SER A 88 14.84 19.37 3.02
CA SER A 88 15.14 20.76 3.37
C SER A 88 13.86 21.59 3.59
N PHE A 89 12.81 21.35 2.79
CA PHE A 89 11.52 22.03 2.92
C PHE A 89 10.74 21.60 4.18
N GLU A 90 10.89 20.34 4.59
CA GLU A 90 10.33 19.79 5.83
C GLU A 90 10.74 20.61 7.06
N GLU A 91 11.96 21.15 7.11
CA GLU A 91 12.41 22.04 8.19
C GLU A 91 11.56 23.33 8.30
N LEU A 92 11.07 23.85 7.17
CA LEU A 92 10.15 25.00 7.15
C LEU A 92 8.74 24.62 7.62
N ILE A 93 8.24 23.45 7.20
CA ILE A 93 6.93 22.95 7.63
C ILE A 93 6.94 22.69 9.13
N PHE A 94 8.04 22.12 9.65
CA PHE A 94 8.23 21.84 11.06
C PHE A 94 8.02 23.08 11.93
N ALA A 95 8.37 24.27 11.44
CA ALA A 95 8.14 25.53 12.15
C ALA A 95 6.66 25.92 12.30
N SER A 96 5.77 25.31 11.52
CA SER A 96 4.37 25.74 11.35
C SER A 96 3.32 24.83 12.01
N ASP A 97 3.67 23.60 12.41
CA ASP A 97 2.71 22.61 12.96
C ASP A 97 3.14 22.12 14.36
N SER A 98 2.22 22.19 15.34
CA SER A 98 2.50 21.84 16.76
C SER A 98 2.59 20.33 17.01
N PHE A 99 2.01 19.54 16.10
CA PHE A 99 2.06 18.08 16.09
C PHE A 99 2.64 17.66 14.75
N TYR A 100 3.97 17.65 14.68
CA TYR A 100 4.70 17.39 13.45
C TYR A 100 5.17 15.93 13.42
N ARG A 101 5.21 15.41 12.20
CA ARG A 101 5.86 14.15 11.90
C ARG A 101 6.83 14.44 10.77
N ASP A 102 8.07 14.04 10.95
CA ASP A 102 9.06 14.11 9.87
C ASP A 102 8.72 13.04 8.85
N HIS A 103 8.44 13.44 7.61
CA HIS A 103 7.97 12.55 6.55
C HIS A 103 9.11 11.69 5.99
N THR A 104 10.37 12.09 6.19
CA THR A 104 11.56 11.28 5.87
C THR A 104 11.59 10.05 6.78
N LEU A 105 11.59 10.27 8.09
CA LEU A 105 11.59 9.22 9.11
C LEU A 105 10.30 8.39 9.05
N HIS A 106 9.15 9.05 8.95
CA HIS A 106 7.85 8.40 8.87
C HIS A 106 7.78 7.35 7.76
N SER A 107 8.23 7.69 6.55
CA SER A 107 8.19 6.77 5.42
C SER A 107 9.00 5.48 5.66
N LEU A 108 10.12 5.58 6.39
CA LEU A 108 10.90 4.42 6.83
C LEU A 108 10.16 3.62 7.90
N TRP A 109 9.51 4.29 8.84
CA TRP A 109 8.73 3.63 9.89
C TRP A 109 7.50 2.91 9.34
N VAL A 110 6.80 3.51 8.38
CA VAL A 110 5.73 2.84 7.64
C VAL A 110 6.27 1.59 6.95
N TYR A 111 7.46 1.65 6.35
CA TYR A 111 8.05 0.47 5.72
C TYR A 111 8.40 -0.63 6.74
N PHE A 112 9.16 -0.31 7.80
CA PHE A 112 9.62 -1.30 8.77
C PHE A 112 8.48 -1.86 9.64
N LEU A 113 7.54 -1.00 10.04
CA LEU A 113 6.31 -1.44 10.72
C LEU A 113 5.48 -2.34 9.80
N GLY A 114 5.42 -2.02 8.51
CA GLY A 114 4.75 -2.84 7.52
C GLY A 114 5.36 -4.24 7.44
N GLU A 115 6.69 -4.36 7.33
CA GLU A 115 7.34 -5.68 7.30
C GLU A 115 7.16 -6.43 8.63
N TYR A 116 7.15 -5.73 9.77
CA TYR A 116 6.84 -6.31 11.08
C TYR A 116 5.42 -6.91 11.11
N VAL A 117 4.41 -6.10 10.81
CA VAL A 117 3.00 -6.49 10.87
C VAL A 117 2.68 -7.56 9.83
N PHE A 118 3.19 -7.44 8.61
CA PHE A 118 2.92 -8.39 7.54
C PHE A 118 3.45 -9.79 7.87
N ARG A 119 4.70 -9.89 8.36
CA ARG A 119 5.40 -11.19 8.49
C ARG A 119 5.18 -11.90 9.82
N LYS A 120 4.80 -11.19 10.88
CA LYS A 120 4.56 -11.81 12.18
C LYS A 120 3.35 -12.75 12.11
N LYS A 121 3.57 -14.02 12.51
CA LYS A 121 2.56 -15.09 12.45
C LYS A 121 1.24 -14.74 13.12
N GLU A 122 1.28 -13.96 14.21
CA GLU A 122 0.08 -13.54 14.94
C GLU A 122 -0.88 -12.69 14.09
N PHE A 123 -0.37 -11.88 13.15
CA PHE A 123 -1.19 -11.04 12.28
C PHE A 123 -1.54 -11.67 10.92
N GLN A 124 -0.92 -12.80 10.59
CA GLN A 124 -1.14 -13.52 9.33
C GLN A 124 -2.63 -13.74 8.98
N PRO A 125 -3.55 -14.06 9.92
CA PRO A 125 -4.96 -14.24 9.61
C PRO A 125 -5.63 -13.01 8.96
N PHE A 126 -5.20 -11.80 9.30
CA PHE A 126 -5.76 -10.56 8.75
C PHE A 126 -5.34 -10.31 7.30
N PHE A 127 -4.19 -10.86 6.90
CA PHE A 127 -3.62 -10.75 5.55
C PHE A 127 -3.76 -12.05 4.74
N GLU A 128 -4.58 -13.00 5.18
CA GLU A 128 -4.69 -14.31 4.55
C GLU A 128 -5.07 -14.21 3.07
N ASN A 129 -5.97 -13.30 2.69
CA ASN A 129 -6.36 -13.13 1.29
C ASN A 129 -5.20 -12.58 0.44
N PHE A 130 -4.35 -11.74 1.03
CA PHE A 130 -3.10 -11.30 0.42
C PHE A 130 -2.18 -12.51 0.15
N TYR A 131 -1.98 -13.38 1.14
CA TYR A 131 -1.17 -14.60 1.00
C TYR A 131 -1.78 -15.65 0.07
N GLN A 132 -3.10 -15.81 0.11
CA GLN A 132 -3.84 -16.78 -0.68
C GLN A 132 -3.67 -16.49 -2.16
N SER A 133 -3.63 -15.21 -2.56
CA SER A 133 -3.35 -14.83 -3.96
C SER A 133 -2.05 -15.45 -4.50
N PHE A 134 -0.99 -15.53 -3.67
CA PHE A 134 0.28 -16.17 -4.02
C PHE A 134 0.19 -17.69 -4.00
N GLN A 135 -0.44 -18.26 -2.97
CA GLN A 135 -0.55 -19.72 -2.83
C GLN A 135 -1.39 -20.34 -3.94
N VAL A 136 -2.50 -19.71 -4.31
CA VAL A 136 -3.38 -20.19 -5.40
C VAL A 136 -2.62 -20.29 -6.71
N ARG A 137 -1.77 -19.30 -7.00
CA ARG A 137 -0.92 -19.31 -8.18
C ARG A 137 0.08 -20.47 -8.17
N GLU A 138 0.75 -20.73 -7.04
CA GLU A 138 1.66 -21.87 -6.91
C GLU A 138 0.93 -23.20 -7.07
N HIS A 139 -0.29 -23.32 -6.54
CA HIS A 139 -1.13 -24.50 -6.77
C HIS A 139 -1.50 -24.65 -8.24
N TYR A 140 -1.89 -23.58 -8.94
CA TYR A 140 -2.20 -23.63 -10.37
C TYR A 140 -0.97 -24.03 -11.18
N LYS A 141 0.18 -23.41 -10.92
CA LYS A 141 1.46 -23.75 -11.52
C LYS A 141 1.78 -25.23 -11.35
N LYS A 142 1.61 -25.78 -10.13
CA LYS A 142 1.83 -27.21 -9.86
C LYS A 142 0.79 -28.10 -10.55
N ILE A 143 -0.49 -27.75 -10.51
CA ILE A 143 -1.56 -28.50 -11.18
C ILE A 143 -1.27 -28.64 -12.68
N TYR A 144 -1.09 -27.51 -13.38
CA TYR A 144 -0.86 -27.54 -14.83
C TYR A 144 0.49 -28.13 -15.22
N THR A 145 1.50 -28.06 -14.35
CA THR A 145 2.75 -28.80 -14.54
C THR A 145 2.53 -30.31 -14.43
N GLU A 146 1.76 -30.77 -13.43
CA GLU A 146 1.51 -32.20 -13.23
C GLU A 146 0.56 -32.80 -14.27
N LEU A 147 -0.42 -32.04 -14.77
CA LEU A 147 -1.29 -32.46 -15.87
C LEU A 147 -0.50 -32.75 -17.16
N ASP A 148 0.68 -32.14 -17.32
CA ASP A 148 1.70 -32.56 -18.29
C ASP A 148 1.20 -32.63 -19.75
N SER A 149 0.40 -31.64 -20.15
CA SER A 149 -0.10 -31.51 -21.52
C SER A 149 0.23 -30.12 -22.07
N LYS A 150 1.40 -30.02 -22.72
CA LYS A 150 1.89 -28.77 -23.32
C LYS A 150 1.00 -28.28 -24.47
N GLU A 151 0.38 -29.20 -25.20
CA GLU A 151 -0.49 -28.87 -26.34
C GLU A 151 -1.77 -28.14 -25.90
N ILE A 152 -2.29 -28.47 -24.71
CA ILE A 152 -3.50 -27.86 -24.15
C ILE A 152 -3.15 -26.66 -23.25
N PHE A 153 -2.26 -26.86 -22.27
CA PHE A 153 -2.02 -25.90 -21.19
C PHE A 153 -0.70 -25.12 -21.33
N GLY A 154 0.05 -25.32 -22.41
CA GLY A 154 1.41 -24.77 -22.55
C GLY A 154 1.45 -23.24 -22.43
N GLU A 155 0.51 -22.54 -23.05
CA GLU A 155 0.40 -21.08 -23.01
C GLU A 155 0.04 -20.59 -21.59
N LEU A 156 -1.04 -21.12 -21.01
CA LEU A 156 -1.44 -20.84 -19.62
C LEU A 156 -0.29 -21.05 -18.63
N LEU A 157 0.41 -22.18 -18.72
CA LEU A 157 1.52 -22.49 -17.83
C LEU A 157 2.71 -21.55 -18.06
N SER A 158 2.97 -21.11 -19.30
CA SER A 158 3.99 -20.09 -19.60
C SER A 158 3.62 -18.76 -18.92
N THR A 159 2.40 -18.27 -19.12
CA THR A 159 1.96 -17.01 -18.53
C THR A 159 1.96 -17.03 -17.00
N ILE A 160 1.55 -18.15 -16.37
CA ILE A 160 1.64 -18.29 -14.90
C ILE A 160 3.09 -18.15 -14.42
N LYS A 161 4.05 -18.77 -15.14
CA LYS A 161 5.48 -18.70 -14.83
C LYS A 161 6.06 -17.31 -15.08
N GLU A 162 5.65 -16.66 -16.17
CA GLU A 162 6.06 -15.29 -16.50
C GLU A 162 5.69 -14.29 -15.41
N MET A 163 4.67 -14.56 -14.59
CA MET A 163 4.29 -13.73 -13.43
C MET A 163 5.16 -13.96 -12.16
N ASP A 164 6.09 -14.92 -12.15
CA ASP A 164 7.00 -15.17 -11.02
C ASP A 164 7.78 -13.91 -10.56
N PRO A 165 8.32 -13.08 -11.46
CA PRO A 165 9.01 -11.85 -11.08
C PRO A 165 8.11 -10.84 -10.39
N PHE A 166 6.83 -10.73 -10.80
CA PHE A 166 5.88 -9.83 -10.15
C PHE A 166 5.61 -10.26 -8.71
N VAL A 167 5.29 -11.53 -8.49
CA VAL A 167 5.03 -12.03 -7.13
C VAL A 167 6.26 -11.83 -6.23
N SER A 168 7.44 -12.08 -6.77
CA SER A 168 8.70 -11.90 -6.04
C SER A 168 9.01 -10.43 -5.74
N SER A 169 8.50 -9.49 -6.55
CA SER A 169 8.74 -8.05 -6.40
C SER A 169 7.78 -7.34 -5.45
N ILE A 170 6.77 -8.01 -4.90
CA ILE A 170 5.78 -7.36 -4.02
C ILE A 170 6.40 -6.81 -2.73
N GLY A 171 7.43 -7.47 -2.19
CA GLY A 171 8.21 -6.91 -1.07
C GLY A 171 8.94 -5.62 -1.45
N ALA A 172 9.48 -5.54 -2.67
CA ALA A 172 10.07 -4.31 -3.20
C ALA A 172 9.00 -3.24 -3.44
N ALA A 173 7.83 -3.61 -3.97
CA ALA A 173 6.73 -2.70 -4.21
C ALA A 173 6.19 -2.08 -2.90
N ARG A 174 6.11 -2.87 -1.82
CA ARG A 174 5.82 -2.35 -0.47
C ARG A 174 6.85 -1.33 -0.01
N CYS A 175 8.14 -1.63 -0.20
CA CYS A 175 9.22 -0.71 0.14
C CYS A 175 9.07 0.61 -0.62
N VAL A 176 8.98 0.56 -1.95
CA VAL A 176 8.86 1.77 -2.78
C VAL A 176 7.61 2.58 -2.43
N ALA A 177 6.45 1.93 -2.30
CA ALA A 177 5.22 2.62 -1.97
C ALA A 177 5.29 3.30 -0.60
N ALA A 178 5.81 2.62 0.42
CA ALA A 178 6.00 3.20 1.76
C ALA A 178 7.00 4.37 1.75
N LEU A 179 8.12 4.26 1.04
CA LEU A 179 9.13 5.32 0.98
C LEU A 179 8.62 6.58 0.26
N THR A 180 7.72 6.43 -0.70
CA THR A 180 7.38 7.52 -1.63
C THR A 180 5.98 8.09 -1.46
N HIS A 181 5.15 7.53 -0.58
CA HIS A 181 3.74 7.91 -0.49
C HIS A 181 3.50 9.40 -0.19
N ASP A 182 4.40 10.02 0.56
CA ASP A 182 4.28 11.41 1.04
C ASP A 182 5.10 12.45 0.26
N LEU A 183 5.76 12.09 -0.84
CA LEU A 183 6.57 13.06 -1.60
C LEU A 183 5.77 14.29 -2.06
N GLY A 184 4.48 14.16 -2.39
CA GLY A 184 3.59 15.25 -2.78
C GLY A 184 3.11 16.15 -1.63
N TYR A 185 3.51 15.88 -0.39
CA TYR A 185 3.09 16.61 0.81
C TYR A 185 3.34 18.14 0.79
N PRO A 186 4.48 18.65 0.28
CA PRO A 186 4.77 20.08 0.28
C PRO A 186 3.68 20.93 -0.38
N LEU A 187 3.09 20.44 -1.47
CA LEU A 187 2.06 21.15 -2.23
C LEU A 187 0.81 21.46 -1.38
N ASN A 188 0.43 20.52 -0.50
CA ASN A 188 -0.69 20.71 0.43
C ASN A 188 -0.38 21.72 1.56
N LYS A 189 0.90 21.92 1.90
CA LYS A 189 1.30 22.78 3.04
C LYS A 189 1.47 24.23 2.68
N ILE A 190 1.68 24.56 1.42
CA ILE A 190 1.76 25.94 0.92
C ILE A 190 0.58 26.79 1.43
N VAL A 191 -0.65 26.26 1.42
CA VAL A 191 -1.84 26.96 1.90
C VAL A 191 -1.75 27.31 3.39
N LYS A 192 -1.20 26.41 4.22
CA LYS A 192 -1.00 26.69 5.66
C LYS A 192 0.06 27.78 5.85
N ILE A 193 1.13 27.78 5.07
CA ILE A 193 2.20 28.78 5.11
C ILE A 193 1.65 30.15 4.73
N ASN A 194 0.90 30.27 3.62
CA ASN A 194 0.21 31.50 3.22
C ASN A 194 -0.66 32.04 4.36
N LYS A 195 -1.46 31.18 5.00
CA LYS A 195 -2.29 31.56 6.14
C LYS A 195 -1.48 32.05 7.35
N ALA A 196 -0.32 31.46 7.62
CA ALA A 196 0.55 31.89 8.70
C ALA A 196 1.14 33.29 8.41
N ILE A 197 1.65 33.51 7.20
CA ILE A 197 2.17 34.80 6.73
C ILE A 197 1.07 35.87 6.81
N GLY A 198 -0.12 35.58 6.29
CA GLY A 198 -1.24 36.53 6.26
C GLY A 198 -1.76 36.95 7.64
N LYS A 199 -1.50 36.18 8.70
CA LYS A 199 -1.82 36.57 10.08
C LYS A 199 -0.82 37.56 10.68
N VAL A 200 0.42 37.57 10.21
CA VAL A 200 1.51 38.41 10.75
C VAL A 200 1.55 39.77 10.06
N LEU A 201 1.38 39.80 8.74
CA LEU A 201 1.50 41.02 7.93
C LEU A 201 0.61 42.20 8.40
N PRO A 202 -0.63 42.00 8.87
CA PRO A 202 -1.47 43.11 9.36
C PRO A 202 -0.87 43.88 10.54
N TYR A 203 -0.04 43.24 11.37
CA TYR A 203 0.63 43.91 12.50
C TYR A 203 1.73 44.90 12.05
N PHE A 204 2.17 44.79 10.79
CA PHE A 204 3.10 45.72 10.16
C PHE A 204 2.38 46.73 9.25
N SER A 205 1.04 46.84 9.37
CA SER A 205 0.20 47.68 8.50
C SER A 205 0.27 47.29 7.01
N ILE A 206 0.71 46.07 6.71
CA ILE A 206 0.71 45.51 5.36
C ILE A 206 -0.66 44.88 5.13
N SER A 207 -1.49 45.57 4.35
CA SER A 207 -2.87 45.17 4.04
C SER A 207 -3.03 44.59 2.63
N GLN A 208 -1.98 44.67 1.80
CA GLN A 208 -1.96 44.14 0.44
C GLN A 208 -0.72 43.25 0.28
N PHE A 209 -0.95 41.96 0.04
CA PHE A 209 0.10 41.00 -0.29
C PHE A 209 -0.48 39.92 -1.22
N GLY A 210 0.36 39.34 -2.08
CA GLY A 210 0.00 38.18 -2.87
C GLY A 210 0.28 36.90 -2.10
N GLU A 211 -0.68 35.96 -2.10
CA GLU A 211 -0.42 34.60 -1.64
C GLU A 211 0.40 33.83 -2.68
N PHE A 212 1.24 32.90 -2.24
CA PHE A 212 1.93 32.01 -3.18
C PHE A 212 0.90 31.03 -3.76
N HIS A 213 0.68 31.10 -5.07
CA HIS A 213 -0.22 30.22 -5.81
C HIS A 213 0.53 29.60 -6.98
N PHE A 214 0.18 28.38 -7.33
CA PHE A 214 0.72 27.69 -8.50
C PHE A 214 -0.41 27.08 -9.31
N GLN A 215 -0.19 26.96 -10.61
CA GLN A 215 -1.04 26.25 -11.54
C GLN A 215 -0.13 25.45 -12.47
N PHE A 216 -0.55 24.24 -12.85
CA PHE A 216 0.15 23.50 -13.89
C PHE A 216 0.03 24.26 -15.22
N GLU A 217 1.12 24.29 -15.97
CA GLU A 217 1.10 24.87 -17.32
C GLU A 217 0.16 24.06 -18.21
N SER A 218 -0.51 24.73 -19.17
CA SER A 218 -1.35 24.04 -20.17
C SER A 218 -0.60 22.96 -20.95
N SER A 219 0.73 23.10 -21.07
CA SER A 219 1.62 22.11 -21.68
C SER A 219 1.64 20.76 -20.94
N GLN A 220 1.35 20.76 -19.64
CA GLN A 220 1.34 19.57 -18.78
C GLN A 220 -0.02 18.87 -18.77
N GLN A 221 -1.08 19.54 -19.21
CA GLN A 221 -2.45 19.03 -19.11
C GLN A 221 -2.62 17.68 -19.81
N PHE A 222 -2.05 17.54 -21.02
CA PHE A 222 -2.06 16.26 -21.74
C PHE A 222 -1.40 15.13 -20.95
N TYR A 223 -0.26 15.41 -20.30
CA TYR A 223 0.44 14.41 -19.49
C TYR A 223 -0.37 14.01 -18.25
N ILE A 224 -1.01 14.99 -17.58
CA ILE A 224 -1.88 14.76 -16.43
C ILE A 224 -3.09 13.88 -16.82
N GLU A 225 -3.74 14.17 -17.95
CA GLU A 225 -4.87 13.39 -18.44
C GLU A 225 -4.49 11.94 -18.75
N ASN A 226 -3.35 11.72 -19.43
CA ASN A 226 -2.84 10.38 -19.70
C ASN A 226 -2.47 9.63 -18.40
N PHE A 227 -1.84 10.32 -17.45
CA PHE A 227 -1.54 9.75 -16.13
C PHE A 227 -2.83 9.28 -15.43
N ILE A 228 -3.84 10.15 -15.32
CA ILE A 228 -5.12 9.80 -14.68
C ILE A 228 -5.81 8.66 -15.42
N GLU A 229 -5.74 8.64 -16.76
CA GLU A 229 -6.31 7.55 -17.56
C GLU A 229 -5.61 6.21 -17.31
N ILE A 230 -4.28 6.17 -17.30
CA ILE A 230 -3.50 4.96 -16.98
C ILE A 230 -3.85 4.46 -15.57
N MET A 231 -3.89 5.37 -14.60
CA MET A 231 -4.31 5.08 -13.22
C MET A 231 -5.78 4.63 -13.12
N GLY A 232 -6.58 4.87 -14.16
CA GLY A 232 -7.96 4.40 -14.29
C GLY A 232 -8.09 2.94 -14.74
N TYR A 233 -7.04 2.31 -15.29
CA TYR A 233 -7.14 0.94 -15.81
C TYR A 233 -6.86 -0.16 -14.79
N ASP A 234 -7.71 -1.18 -14.78
CA ASP A 234 -7.43 -2.47 -14.17
C ASP A 234 -6.92 -3.43 -15.24
N VAL A 235 -5.85 -4.15 -14.94
CA VAL A 235 -5.24 -5.11 -15.87
C VAL A 235 -5.66 -6.52 -15.50
N PHE A 236 -6.19 -7.26 -16.46
CA PHE A 236 -6.65 -8.63 -16.27
C PHE A 236 -5.94 -9.57 -17.22
N VAL A 237 -5.67 -10.77 -16.72
CA VAL A 237 -5.05 -11.86 -17.47
C VAL A 237 -5.85 -13.11 -17.18
N GLY A 238 -6.25 -13.82 -18.22
CA GLY A 238 -7.07 -15.01 -18.06
C GLY A 238 -7.39 -15.69 -19.38
N PRO A 239 -8.07 -16.84 -19.32
CA PRO A 239 -8.51 -17.56 -20.51
C PRO A 239 -9.35 -16.66 -21.42
N ARG A 240 -9.19 -16.82 -22.73
CA ARG A 240 -9.97 -16.11 -23.73
C ARG A 240 -11.43 -16.60 -23.68
N ASP A 241 -12.36 -15.65 -23.67
CA ASP A 241 -13.78 -15.95 -23.80
C ASP A 241 -14.01 -16.58 -25.18
N ARG A 242 -14.43 -17.86 -25.18
CA ARG A 242 -14.77 -18.60 -26.39
C ARG A 242 -16.12 -19.28 -26.17
N ASP A 243 -17.09 -18.88 -26.98
CA ASP A 243 -18.36 -19.59 -27.05
C ASP A 243 -18.14 -20.92 -27.79
N LEU A 244 -18.35 -22.02 -27.08
CA LEU A 244 -18.36 -23.35 -27.68
C LEU A 244 -19.70 -23.60 -28.36
N THR A 245 -19.69 -24.22 -29.53
CA THR A 245 -20.91 -24.83 -30.06
C THR A 245 -21.40 -25.94 -29.12
N PHE A 246 -22.69 -26.28 -29.18
CA PHE A 246 -23.24 -27.37 -28.37
C PHE A 246 -22.46 -28.69 -28.56
N HIS A 247 -22.05 -28.98 -29.79
CA HIS A 247 -21.26 -30.18 -30.11
C HIS A 247 -19.88 -30.14 -29.45
N GLU A 248 -19.15 -29.03 -29.58
CA GLU A 248 -17.83 -28.88 -28.95
C GLU A 248 -17.91 -28.95 -27.44
N TYR A 249 -18.93 -28.31 -26.84
CA TYR A 249 -19.16 -28.38 -25.41
C TYR A 249 -19.38 -29.82 -24.95
N GLU A 250 -20.26 -30.58 -25.63
CA GLU A 250 -20.51 -31.98 -25.29
C GLU A 250 -19.26 -32.86 -25.39
N LEU A 251 -18.35 -32.55 -26.32
CA LEU A 251 -17.08 -33.27 -26.48
C LEU A 251 -16.10 -33.04 -25.33
N VAL A 252 -16.08 -31.85 -24.72
CA VAL A 252 -15.07 -31.49 -23.69
C VAL A 252 -15.64 -31.27 -22.30
N LYS A 253 -16.97 -31.25 -22.12
CA LYS A 253 -17.63 -30.86 -20.85
C LYS A 253 -17.06 -31.59 -19.64
N HIS A 254 -16.89 -32.91 -19.73
CA HIS A 254 -16.43 -33.71 -18.61
C HIS A 254 -14.99 -33.33 -18.18
N ILE A 255 -14.14 -33.06 -19.17
CA ILE A 255 -12.74 -32.66 -18.95
C ILE A 255 -12.68 -31.26 -18.34
N VAL A 256 -13.46 -30.33 -18.88
CA VAL A 256 -13.56 -28.96 -18.39
C VAL A 256 -14.12 -28.92 -16.97
N GLU A 257 -15.19 -29.66 -16.68
CA GLU A 257 -15.78 -29.77 -15.34
C GLU A 257 -14.77 -30.30 -14.33
N LYS A 258 -14.04 -31.37 -14.66
CA LYS A 258 -13.01 -31.95 -13.79
C LYS A 258 -11.82 -31.03 -13.58
N THR A 259 -11.39 -30.32 -14.63
CA THR A 259 -10.30 -29.35 -14.53
C THR A 259 -10.71 -28.12 -13.71
N ASN A 260 -11.96 -27.66 -13.86
CA ASN A 260 -12.52 -26.57 -13.06
C ASN A 260 -12.73 -26.98 -11.60
N GLU A 261 -13.15 -28.23 -11.34
CA GLU A 261 -13.24 -28.77 -9.99
C GLU A 261 -11.86 -28.79 -9.31
N LEU A 262 -10.79 -29.16 -10.05
CA LEU A 262 -9.42 -29.12 -9.54
C LEU A 262 -9.02 -27.71 -9.12
N THR A 263 -9.18 -26.73 -10.00
CA THR A 263 -8.76 -25.35 -9.75
C THR A 263 -9.62 -24.67 -8.71
N ALA A 264 -10.93 -24.93 -8.66
CA ALA A 264 -11.83 -24.39 -7.64
C ALA A 264 -11.47 -24.89 -6.23
N ILE A 265 -11.08 -26.16 -6.08
CA ILE A 265 -10.61 -26.69 -4.79
C ILE A 265 -9.25 -26.10 -4.42
N ALA A 266 -8.34 -25.98 -5.39
CA ALA A 266 -7.04 -25.35 -5.17
C ALA A 266 -7.17 -23.88 -4.73
N HIS A 267 -8.11 -23.15 -5.33
CA HIS A 267 -8.45 -21.79 -4.98
C HIS A 267 -9.05 -21.69 -3.57
N SER A 268 -10.13 -22.44 -3.30
CA SER A 268 -10.92 -22.31 -2.07
C SER A 268 -10.29 -22.96 -0.84
N LYS A 269 -9.56 -24.07 -1.00
CA LYS A 269 -8.99 -24.85 0.11
C LYS A 269 -7.47 -24.74 0.22
N GLY A 270 -6.82 -24.00 -0.69
CA GLY A 270 -5.36 -23.80 -0.67
C GLY A 270 -4.59 -25.12 -0.70
N LYS A 271 -5.08 -26.13 -1.43
CA LYS A 271 -4.42 -27.44 -1.52
C LYS A 271 -4.69 -28.12 -2.85
N ILE A 272 -3.75 -28.97 -3.25
CA ILE A 272 -3.86 -29.76 -4.47
C ILE A 272 -4.81 -30.94 -4.23
N PRO A 273 -5.85 -31.12 -5.06
CA PRO A 273 -6.81 -32.21 -4.86
C PRO A 273 -6.19 -33.59 -5.14
N ALA A 274 -6.61 -34.59 -4.36
CA ALA A 274 -6.08 -35.96 -4.48
C ALA A 274 -6.43 -36.66 -5.80
N PHE A 275 -7.48 -36.20 -6.51
CA PHE A 275 -7.92 -36.75 -7.79
C PHE A 275 -7.21 -36.13 -9.00
N LEU A 276 -6.18 -35.29 -8.79
CA LEU A 276 -5.35 -34.76 -9.89
C LEU A 276 -4.83 -35.88 -10.84
N PRO A 277 -4.34 -37.04 -10.35
CA PRO A 277 -3.90 -38.12 -11.23
C PRO A 277 -5.01 -38.63 -12.16
N GLU A 278 -6.26 -38.66 -11.71
CA GLU A 278 -7.40 -39.09 -12.54
C GLU A 278 -7.62 -38.11 -13.70
N VAL A 279 -7.54 -36.80 -13.42
CA VAL A 279 -7.67 -35.78 -14.47
C VAL A 279 -6.48 -35.82 -15.43
N LYS A 280 -5.28 -36.12 -14.94
CA LYS A 280 -4.10 -36.31 -15.79
C LYS A 280 -4.33 -37.44 -16.80
N GLU A 281 -4.83 -38.59 -16.36
CA GLU A 281 -5.13 -39.72 -17.26
C GLU A 281 -6.27 -39.39 -18.23
N LEU A 282 -7.30 -38.64 -17.78
CA LEU A 282 -8.35 -38.15 -18.65
C LEU A 282 -7.79 -37.24 -19.77
N ILE A 283 -6.89 -36.31 -19.42
CA ILE A 283 -6.23 -35.42 -20.39
C ILE A 283 -5.38 -36.21 -21.40
N LYS A 284 -4.64 -37.24 -20.96
CA LYS A 284 -3.87 -38.10 -21.86
C LYS A 284 -4.74 -38.89 -22.84
N SER A 285 -5.98 -39.18 -22.46
CA SER A 285 -6.93 -39.93 -23.30
C SER A 285 -7.70 -39.07 -24.32
N CYS A 286 -7.44 -37.76 -24.37
CA CYS A 286 -8.14 -36.84 -25.27
C CYS A 286 -7.91 -37.17 -26.75
N THR A 287 -8.97 -37.08 -27.55
CA THR A 287 -8.88 -37.14 -29.01
C THR A 287 -8.22 -35.87 -29.57
N PRO A 288 -7.67 -35.88 -30.80
CA PRO A 288 -7.11 -34.68 -31.42
C PRO A 288 -8.10 -33.50 -31.51
N GLU A 289 -9.40 -33.80 -31.70
CA GLU A 289 -10.46 -32.78 -31.71
C GLU A 289 -10.68 -32.18 -30.31
N GLN A 290 -10.72 -33.01 -29.26
CA GLN A 290 -10.80 -32.53 -27.88
C GLN A 290 -9.58 -31.69 -27.52
N VAL A 291 -8.37 -32.12 -27.89
CA VAL A 291 -7.13 -31.35 -27.69
C VAL A 291 -7.22 -29.98 -28.37
N HIS A 292 -7.71 -29.92 -29.61
CA HIS A 292 -7.87 -28.66 -30.34
C HIS A 292 -8.85 -27.71 -29.64
N ILE A 293 -10.01 -28.21 -29.22
CA ILE A 293 -11.03 -27.43 -28.50
C ILE A 293 -10.47 -26.92 -27.16
N LEU A 294 -9.84 -27.81 -26.38
CA LEU A 294 -9.27 -27.47 -25.07
C LEU A 294 -8.12 -26.46 -25.20
N ARG A 295 -7.24 -26.63 -26.19
CA ARG A 295 -6.16 -25.66 -26.46
C ARG A 295 -6.73 -24.26 -26.68
N GLN A 296 -7.79 -24.13 -27.48
CA GLN A 296 -8.44 -22.84 -27.73
C GLN A 296 -9.11 -22.24 -26.49
N LEU A 297 -9.67 -23.09 -25.61
CA LEU A 297 -10.28 -22.64 -24.34
C LEU A 297 -9.25 -22.11 -23.33
N TYR A 298 -8.05 -22.67 -23.31
CA TYR A 298 -6.99 -22.28 -22.37
C TYR A 298 -5.96 -21.31 -22.97
N GLN A 299 -6.22 -20.74 -24.15
CA GLN A 299 -5.48 -19.58 -24.67
C GLN A 299 -5.69 -18.38 -23.74
N ILE A 300 -4.64 -17.61 -23.51
CA ILE A 300 -4.65 -16.50 -22.57
C ILE A 300 -4.77 -15.18 -23.33
N LYS A 301 -5.57 -14.27 -22.79
CA LYS A 301 -5.60 -12.87 -23.20
C LYS A 301 -5.27 -11.98 -22.02
N CYS A 302 -4.68 -10.82 -22.32
CA CYS A 302 -4.62 -9.69 -21.42
C CYS A 302 -5.63 -8.65 -21.89
N TRP A 303 -6.33 -7.99 -20.97
CA TRP A 303 -7.24 -6.90 -21.31
C TRP A 303 -7.26 -5.84 -20.21
N PHE A 304 -7.58 -4.61 -20.59
CA PHE A 304 -7.82 -3.52 -19.66
C PHE A 304 -9.31 -3.31 -19.42
N HIS A 305 -9.67 -3.08 -18.16
CA HIS A 305 -10.98 -2.56 -17.79
C HIS A 305 -10.83 -1.12 -17.32
N LYS A 306 -11.63 -0.21 -17.88
CA LYS A 306 -11.64 1.19 -17.44
C LYS A 306 -12.50 1.34 -16.19
N ASN A 307 -11.87 1.65 -15.06
CA ASN A 307 -12.57 1.96 -13.82
C ASN A 307 -12.85 3.47 -13.75
N THR A 308 -13.98 3.89 -14.34
CA THR A 308 -14.37 5.30 -14.41
C THR A 308 -14.53 5.93 -13.03
N ALA A 309 -14.98 5.17 -12.02
CA ALA A 309 -15.12 5.68 -10.65
C ALA A 309 -13.76 6.02 -10.04
N ARG A 310 -12.75 5.15 -10.17
CA ARG A 310 -11.38 5.42 -9.74
C ARG A 310 -10.77 6.60 -10.51
N MET A 311 -10.97 6.65 -11.82
CA MET A 311 -10.47 7.75 -12.66
C MET A 311 -11.02 9.11 -12.22
N MET A 312 -12.33 9.22 -11.98
CA MET A 312 -12.95 10.46 -11.50
C MET A 312 -12.49 10.84 -10.09
N ARG A 313 -12.30 9.84 -9.23
CA ARG A 313 -11.77 10.04 -7.88
C ARG A 313 -10.35 10.61 -7.92
N PHE A 314 -9.45 10.02 -8.71
CA PHE A 314 -8.09 10.53 -8.86
C PHE A 314 -8.05 11.89 -9.55
N SER A 315 -8.99 12.21 -10.45
CA SER A 315 -9.12 13.56 -11.01
C SER A 315 -9.47 14.60 -9.93
N ASP A 316 -10.47 14.33 -9.07
CA ASP A 316 -10.84 15.23 -7.96
C ASP A 316 -9.70 15.34 -6.93
N ASP A 317 -9.03 14.24 -6.61
CA ASP A 317 -7.86 14.26 -5.74
C ASP A 317 -6.71 15.09 -6.34
N PHE A 318 -6.50 15.03 -7.66
CA PHE A 318 -5.48 15.79 -8.37
C PHE A 318 -5.78 17.30 -8.33
N GLU A 319 -7.03 17.69 -8.59
CA GLU A 319 -7.49 19.09 -8.49
C GLU A 319 -7.33 19.67 -7.08
N ARG A 320 -7.47 18.83 -6.06
CA ARG A 320 -7.28 19.21 -4.65
C ARG A 320 -5.83 19.16 -4.19
N TYR A 321 -4.90 18.76 -5.07
CA TYR A 321 -3.50 18.53 -4.74
C TYR A 321 -3.28 17.49 -3.62
N ALA A 322 -4.17 16.50 -3.48
CA ALA A 322 -4.01 15.44 -2.48
C ALA A 322 -2.62 14.78 -2.62
N HIS A 323 -1.89 14.63 -1.51
CA HIS A 323 -0.46 14.35 -1.60
C HIS A 323 -0.16 12.98 -2.18
N GLY A 324 -1.01 11.97 -1.99
CA GLY A 324 -0.81 10.66 -2.61
C GLY A 324 -0.80 10.70 -4.12
N ILE A 325 -1.84 11.25 -4.77
CA ILE A 325 -1.86 11.34 -6.24
C ILE A 325 -0.74 12.25 -6.77
N MET A 326 -0.34 13.29 -6.02
CA MET A 326 0.80 14.14 -6.36
C MET A 326 2.14 13.39 -6.26
N SER A 327 2.33 12.54 -5.25
CA SER A 327 3.49 11.66 -5.10
C SER A 327 3.59 10.67 -6.26
N ALA A 328 2.47 10.02 -6.61
CA ALA A 328 2.41 9.10 -7.74
C ALA A 328 2.71 9.81 -9.06
N PHE A 329 2.16 11.01 -9.27
CA PHE A 329 2.44 11.83 -10.45
C PHE A 329 3.92 12.24 -10.54
N LEU A 330 4.53 12.62 -9.42
CA LEU A 330 5.96 12.95 -9.35
C LEU A 330 6.83 11.76 -9.76
N LEU A 331 6.56 10.56 -9.23
CA LEU A 331 7.28 9.34 -9.60
C LEU A 331 7.12 9.03 -11.09
N MET A 332 5.88 9.08 -11.58
CA MET A 332 5.58 8.87 -13.00
C MET A 332 6.34 9.87 -13.87
N LYS A 333 6.49 11.13 -13.43
CA LYS A 333 7.14 12.19 -14.21
C LYS A 333 8.67 12.09 -14.22
N ILE A 334 9.28 11.72 -13.09
CA ILE A 334 10.74 11.80 -12.90
C ILE A 334 11.42 10.47 -13.19
N VAL A 335 10.87 9.36 -12.71
CA VAL A 335 11.55 8.07 -12.72
C VAL A 335 11.17 7.30 -13.97
N SER A 336 12.13 7.06 -14.86
CA SER A 336 11.86 6.49 -16.18
C SER A 336 11.27 5.09 -16.13
N ALA A 337 11.52 4.33 -15.06
CA ALA A 337 10.84 3.06 -14.85
C ALA A 337 9.31 3.19 -14.90
N PHE A 338 8.73 4.30 -14.43
CA PHE A 338 7.29 4.54 -14.50
C PHE A 338 6.85 5.20 -15.82
N THR A 339 7.68 6.04 -16.46
CA THR A 339 7.34 6.59 -17.80
C THR A 339 7.34 5.54 -18.89
N ASP A 340 8.27 4.58 -18.82
CA ASP A 340 8.54 3.62 -19.88
C ASP A 340 7.67 2.35 -19.75
N MET A 341 6.52 2.45 -19.08
CA MET A 341 5.51 1.40 -19.08
C MET A 341 5.03 1.18 -20.51
N THR A 342 5.55 0.14 -21.16
CA THR A 342 5.26 -0.16 -22.57
C THR A 342 3.90 -0.82 -22.67
N ILE A 343 2.87 0.01 -22.83
CA ILE A 343 1.49 -0.44 -23.00
C ILE A 343 1.11 -0.28 -24.49
N THR A 344 1.41 -1.30 -25.29
CA THR A 344 1.07 -1.30 -26.73
C THR A 344 -0.19 -2.12 -26.97
N TYR A 345 -1.25 -1.49 -27.49
CA TYR A 345 -2.48 -2.18 -27.86
C TYR A 345 -3.14 -1.55 -29.09
N SER A 346 -3.73 -2.40 -29.93
CA SER A 346 -4.70 -2.00 -30.95
C SER A 346 -6.14 -2.16 -30.45
N ASN A 347 -6.36 -3.03 -29.47
CA ASN A 347 -7.64 -3.30 -28.83
C ASN A 347 -7.43 -3.51 -27.33
N ILE A 348 -8.05 -2.67 -26.49
CA ILE A 348 -7.97 -2.80 -25.02
C ILE A 348 -8.56 -4.12 -24.50
N ALA A 349 -9.43 -4.77 -25.28
CA ALA A 349 -10.05 -6.05 -24.94
C ALA A 349 -9.17 -7.26 -25.30
N ASP A 350 -8.06 -7.05 -26.02
CA ASP A 350 -7.17 -8.11 -26.50
C ASP A 350 -5.75 -7.56 -26.70
N ILE A 351 -4.99 -7.52 -25.61
CA ILE A 351 -3.62 -7.01 -25.57
C ILE A 351 -2.67 -8.18 -25.85
N PRO A 352 -1.82 -8.09 -26.88
CA PRO A 352 -0.84 -9.13 -27.16
C PRO A 352 0.18 -9.26 -26.01
N LEU A 353 0.31 -10.47 -25.46
CA LEU A 353 1.21 -10.75 -24.34
C LEU A 353 2.70 -10.68 -24.73
N ASP A 354 3.02 -10.85 -26.00
CA ASP A 354 4.39 -10.86 -26.54
C ASP A 354 5.06 -9.48 -26.53
N VAL A 355 4.27 -8.40 -26.48
CA VAL A 355 4.76 -7.01 -26.45
C VAL A 355 4.48 -6.29 -25.13
N PHE A 356 3.87 -6.97 -24.16
CA PHE A 356 3.49 -6.40 -22.88
C PHE A 356 4.33 -7.01 -21.75
N ASP A 357 5.14 -6.20 -21.07
CA ASP A 357 5.86 -6.64 -19.87
C ASP A 357 4.89 -6.65 -18.68
N LEU A 358 4.09 -7.72 -18.60
CA LEU A 358 3.06 -7.89 -17.57
C LEU A 358 3.65 -7.72 -16.16
N PRO A 359 4.72 -8.44 -15.77
CA PRO A 359 5.13 -8.45 -14.38
C PRO A 359 5.58 -7.07 -13.88
N ARG A 360 6.38 -6.36 -14.69
CA ARG A 360 6.85 -5.02 -14.31
C ARG A 360 5.72 -4.00 -14.34
N THR A 361 4.84 -4.07 -15.34
CA THR A 361 3.71 -3.15 -15.44
C THR A 361 2.77 -3.30 -14.24
N PHE A 362 2.45 -4.54 -13.83
CA PHE A 362 1.64 -4.79 -12.63
C PHE A 362 2.28 -4.23 -11.37
N ALA A 363 3.57 -4.44 -11.14
CA ALA A 363 4.27 -3.91 -9.97
C ALA A 363 4.21 -2.37 -9.91
N LYS A 364 4.51 -1.71 -11.03
CA LYS A 364 4.49 -0.24 -11.15
C LYS A 364 3.10 0.33 -10.93
N MET A 365 2.08 -0.24 -11.57
CA MET A 365 0.69 0.19 -11.40
C MET A 365 0.22 0.01 -9.96
N GLN A 366 0.60 -1.07 -9.28
CA GLN A 366 0.25 -1.27 -7.87
C GLN A 366 0.91 -0.26 -6.94
N ILE A 367 2.18 0.10 -7.18
CA ILE A 367 2.87 1.15 -6.42
C ILE A 367 2.13 2.48 -6.58
N LEU A 368 1.93 2.94 -7.81
CA LEU A 368 1.27 4.22 -8.08
C LEU A 368 -0.15 4.25 -7.52
N THR A 369 -0.88 3.13 -7.62
CA THR A 369 -2.27 3.03 -7.14
C THR A 369 -2.31 3.06 -5.63
N ALA A 370 -1.42 2.34 -4.94
CA ALA A 370 -1.35 2.35 -3.49
C ALA A 370 -1.02 3.74 -2.94
N ILE A 371 -0.02 4.40 -3.53
CA ILE A 371 0.35 5.77 -3.20
C ILE A 371 -0.82 6.72 -3.48
N SER A 372 -1.59 6.55 -4.55
CA SER A 372 -2.73 7.44 -4.82
C SER A 372 -3.89 7.20 -3.85
N ASP A 373 -4.20 5.94 -3.57
CA ASP A 373 -5.35 5.53 -2.75
C ASP A 373 -5.18 5.89 -1.26
N HIS A 374 -3.96 5.90 -0.70
CA HIS A 374 -3.77 6.07 0.76
C HIS A 374 -4.34 7.40 1.30
N THR A 375 -4.40 8.44 0.48
CA THR A 375 -4.99 9.75 0.84
C THR A 375 -6.27 10.08 0.10
N SER A 376 -6.68 9.22 -0.81
CA SER A 376 -7.88 9.41 -1.61
C SER A 376 -9.13 9.34 -0.73
N ARG A 377 -9.95 10.40 -0.78
CA ARG A 377 -11.18 10.49 0.06
C ARG A 377 -12.23 9.44 -0.29
N GLY A 378 -12.24 8.98 -1.54
CA GLY A 378 -13.19 7.99 -2.04
C GLY A 378 -12.66 6.55 -2.02
N TYR A 379 -11.44 6.32 -1.52
CA TYR A 379 -10.92 4.97 -1.36
C TYR A 379 -11.53 4.33 -0.11
N ARG A 380 -12.03 3.10 -0.25
CA ARG A 380 -12.61 2.32 0.84
C ARG A 380 -12.14 0.88 0.82
N MET A 381 -11.59 0.45 1.94
CA MET A 381 -11.11 -0.91 2.17
C MET A 381 -12.25 -1.84 2.53
N ARG A 382 -12.21 -3.04 1.96
CA ARG A 382 -13.09 -4.17 2.30
C ARG A 382 -12.32 -5.32 2.95
N GLU A 383 -11.02 -5.39 2.69
CA GLU A 383 -10.12 -6.45 3.13
C GLU A 383 -8.67 -5.98 2.96
N PHE A 384 -7.72 -6.69 3.57
CA PHE A 384 -6.29 -6.46 3.39
C PHE A 384 -5.72 -7.44 2.36
N ASN A 385 -5.98 -7.20 1.08
CA ASN A 385 -5.62 -8.12 -0.01
C ASN A 385 -4.74 -7.48 -1.10
N ASN A 386 -4.43 -6.19 -0.99
CA ASN A 386 -3.66 -5.45 -1.98
C ASN A 386 -2.79 -4.37 -1.35
N LEU A 387 -1.87 -3.81 -2.15
CA LEU A 387 -0.90 -2.83 -1.68
C LEU A 387 -1.54 -1.53 -1.18
N SER A 388 -2.64 -1.05 -1.78
CA SER A 388 -3.38 0.13 -1.32
C SER A 388 -3.92 -0.06 0.10
N SER A 389 -4.58 -1.19 0.35
CA SER A 389 -5.17 -1.50 1.66
C SER A 389 -4.10 -1.69 2.74
N PHE A 390 -2.98 -2.28 2.35
CA PHE A 390 -1.84 -2.48 3.23
C PHE A 390 -1.19 -1.15 3.60
N LEU A 391 -0.80 -0.34 2.61
CA LEU A 391 -0.15 0.96 2.84
C LEU A 391 -1.03 1.87 3.70
N ALA A 392 -2.31 1.99 3.36
CA ALA A 392 -3.25 2.84 4.11
C ALA A 392 -3.43 2.38 5.56
N LEU A 393 -3.44 1.07 5.84
CA LEU A 393 -3.50 0.58 7.22
C LEU A 393 -2.21 0.90 7.98
N ILE A 394 -1.04 0.62 7.40
CA ILE A 394 0.24 0.78 8.09
C ILE A 394 0.54 2.26 8.36
N ASP A 395 0.26 3.15 7.41
CA ASP A 395 0.34 4.60 7.59
C ASP A 395 -0.54 5.08 8.77
N GLU A 396 -1.78 4.59 8.86
CA GLU A 396 -2.69 4.99 9.93
C GLU A 396 -2.27 4.53 11.33
N ILE A 397 -1.52 3.43 11.44
CA ILE A 397 -1.17 2.82 12.74
C ILE A 397 0.24 3.18 13.20
N GLU A 398 1.09 3.67 12.30
CA GLU A 398 2.36 4.29 12.66
C GLU A 398 2.06 5.58 13.44
N GLU A 399 2.38 5.61 14.73
CA GLU A 399 2.23 6.79 15.59
C GLU A 399 3.39 7.00 16.56
N PHE A 400 4.23 5.98 16.78
CA PHE A 400 5.31 6.01 17.76
C PHE A 400 6.42 7.00 17.39
N SER A 401 6.49 7.46 16.14
CA SER A 401 7.50 8.43 15.69
C SER A 401 7.05 9.90 15.69
N ARG A 402 5.83 10.23 16.16
CA ARG A 402 5.35 11.61 16.16
C ARG A 402 6.11 12.48 17.18
N ILE A 403 6.45 13.70 16.77
CA ILE A 403 7.19 14.68 17.57
C ILE A 403 6.26 15.86 17.89
N SER A 404 6.31 16.38 19.12
CA SER A 404 5.56 17.58 19.50
C SER A 404 6.49 18.74 19.88
N ARG A 405 6.04 19.96 19.55
CA ARG A 405 6.63 21.23 20.02
C ARG A 405 5.89 21.82 21.23
N ALA A 406 4.97 21.07 21.85
CA ALA A 406 3.97 21.61 22.77
C ALA A 406 4.48 21.96 24.18
N ASN A 407 5.79 22.08 24.39
CA ASN A 407 6.31 22.66 25.64
C ASN A 407 6.39 24.19 25.51
N GLN A 408 6.15 24.91 26.62
CA GLN A 408 6.24 26.38 26.75
C GLN A 408 7.58 26.95 26.25
N PHE A 409 8.63 26.13 26.17
CA PHE A 409 9.98 26.50 25.72
C PHE A 409 10.31 26.17 24.25
N ARG A 410 9.35 25.70 23.43
CA ARG A 410 9.57 25.21 22.05
C ARG A 410 10.62 24.09 21.93
N GLN A 411 10.84 23.34 23.01
CA GLN A 411 11.72 22.18 23.01
C GLN A 411 11.02 20.98 22.33
N TYR A 412 11.83 20.09 21.77
CA TYR A 412 11.37 18.85 21.16
C TYR A 412 10.93 17.88 22.25
N ILE A 413 9.74 17.32 22.07
CA ILE A 413 9.32 16.13 22.82
C ILE A 413 9.23 15.01 21.80
N GLU A 414 10.23 14.12 21.87
CA GLU A 414 10.20 12.82 21.22
C GLU A 414 9.15 11.97 21.96
N GLU A 415 8.34 11.21 21.23
CA GLU A 415 7.27 10.35 21.77
C GLU A 415 5.96 11.07 22.14
N PHE A 416 5.12 11.25 21.11
CA PHE A 416 3.74 11.74 21.27
C PHE A 416 2.82 10.76 22.01
N CYS A 417 2.93 9.46 21.71
CA CYS A 417 2.23 8.38 22.40
C CYS A 417 2.94 7.04 22.20
N ARG A 418 2.80 6.14 23.18
CA ARG A 418 3.30 4.77 23.10
C ARG A 418 2.35 3.91 22.31
N THR A 419 2.87 3.02 21.47
CA THR A 419 2.05 2.20 20.58
C THR A 419 2.23 0.72 20.90
N LYS A 420 1.14 -0.05 20.94
CA LYS A 420 1.17 -1.51 21.02
C LYS A 420 0.27 -2.09 19.95
N ILE A 421 0.72 -3.16 19.31
CA ILE A 421 -0.08 -3.96 18.39
C ILE A 421 -0.02 -5.42 18.83
N TYR A 422 -1.17 -6.07 18.94
CA TYR A 422 -1.32 -7.46 19.37
C TYR A 422 -2.65 -8.03 18.90
N VAL A 423 -2.87 -9.33 19.13
CA VAL A 423 -4.16 -9.99 18.87
C VAL A 423 -4.85 -10.33 20.19
N GLU A 424 -6.13 -9.98 20.31
CA GLU A 424 -6.99 -10.29 21.46
C GLU A 424 -8.40 -10.60 20.95
N ASP A 425 -8.98 -11.73 21.36
CA ASP A 425 -10.35 -12.13 21.00
C ASP A 425 -10.65 -12.06 19.49
N ASP A 426 -9.73 -12.53 18.64
CA ASP A 426 -9.75 -12.45 17.17
C ASP A 426 -9.66 -11.02 16.57
N PHE A 427 -9.45 -9.98 17.38
CA PHE A 427 -9.20 -8.62 16.91
C PHE A 427 -7.71 -8.34 16.80
N MET A 428 -7.32 -7.67 15.72
CA MET A 428 -6.05 -6.94 15.66
C MET A 428 -6.23 -5.66 16.47
N VAL A 429 -5.56 -5.60 17.61
CA VAL A 429 -5.65 -4.49 18.56
C VAL A 429 -4.52 -3.52 18.32
N MET A 430 -4.83 -2.23 18.17
CA MET A 430 -3.88 -1.12 18.12
C MET A 430 -4.15 -0.21 19.31
N GLU A 431 -3.24 -0.19 20.27
CA GLU A 431 -3.36 0.57 21.50
C GLU A 431 -2.37 1.74 21.51
N PHE A 432 -2.91 2.96 21.57
CA PHE A 432 -2.18 4.21 21.68
C PHE A 432 -2.31 4.75 23.11
N ILE A 433 -1.19 4.86 23.81
CA ILE A 433 -1.12 5.20 25.23
C ILE A 433 -0.54 6.61 25.36
N PHE A 434 -1.34 7.49 25.96
CA PHE A 434 -1.05 8.89 26.18
C PHE A 434 -0.81 9.13 27.67
N ASP A 435 0.46 9.11 28.08
CA ASP A 435 0.90 9.25 29.47
C ASP A 435 2.02 10.28 29.67
N ASN A 436 2.38 11.01 28.61
CA ASN A 436 3.39 12.08 28.66
C ASN A 436 2.76 13.40 29.16
N GLU A 437 3.04 13.76 30.41
CA GLU A 437 2.53 14.99 31.04
C GLU A 437 3.26 16.27 30.60
N ASP A 438 4.41 16.16 29.93
CA ASP A 438 5.20 17.31 29.47
C ASP A 438 4.58 17.99 28.22
N ILE A 439 3.58 17.37 27.60
CA ILE A 439 2.87 17.88 26.42
C ILE A 439 1.60 18.63 26.85
N GLU A 440 1.69 19.96 26.97
CA GLU A 440 0.63 20.83 27.54
C GLU A 440 -0.73 20.73 26.82
N ALA A 441 -0.72 20.41 25.52
CA ALA A 441 -1.89 20.36 24.65
C ALA A 441 -2.32 18.94 24.22
N LEU A 442 -1.86 17.89 24.93
CA LEU A 442 -2.24 16.51 24.62
C LEU A 442 -3.74 16.30 24.86
N ASP A 443 -4.48 15.92 23.81
CA ASP A 443 -5.91 15.64 23.88
C ASP A 443 -6.20 14.25 23.28
N PRO A 444 -6.14 13.18 24.10
CA PRO A 444 -6.42 11.82 23.65
C PRO A 444 -7.86 11.66 23.13
N GLU A 445 -8.82 12.43 23.65
CA GLU A 445 -10.20 12.39 23.18
C GLU A 445 -10.30 12.92 21.74
N ARG A 446 -9.58 14.00 21.42
CA ARG A 446 -9.47 14.52 20.05
C ARG A 446 -8.79 13.54 19.12
N ALA A 447 -7.71 12.89 19.55
CA ALA A 447 -7.04 11.84 18.76
C ALA A 447 -8.02 10.70 18.43
N PHE A 448 -8.75 10.21 19.43
CA PHE A 448 -9.79 9.19 19.24
C PHE A 448 -10.90 9.64 18.28
N LYS A 449 -11.41 10.87 18.41
CA LYS A 449 -12.39 11.43 17.45
C LYS A 449 -11.83 11.55 16.03
N GLY A 450 -10.53 11.82 15.89
CA GLY A 450 -9.83 11.79 14.61
C GLY A 450 -9.87 10.40 13.98
N ARG A 451 -9.51 9.37 14.76
CA ARG A 451 -9.55 7.96 14.34
C ARG A 451 -10.94 7.51 13.91
N ILE A 452 -11.99 7.84 14.66
CA ILE A 452 -13.37 7.50 14.26
C ILE A 452 -13.67 8.09 12.88
N ARG A 453 -13.36 9.37 12.62
CA ARG A 453 -13.62 10.00 11.31
C ARG A 453 -12.83 9.31 10.20
N ARG A 454 -11.54 9.08 10.43
CA ARG A 454 -10.64 8.52 9.42
C ARG A 454 -10.99 7.08 9.09
N PHE A 455 -11.18 6.22 10.09
CA PHE A 455 -11.52 4.82 9.87
C PHE A 455 -12.93 4.65 9.28
N ASN A 456 -13.89 5.52 9.62
CA ASN A 456 -15.20 5.51 8.95
C ASN A 456 -15.11 5.86 7.46
N GLN A 457 -14.19 6.74 7.08
CA GLN A 457 -13.95 7.07 5.67
C GLN A 457 -13.23 5.93 4.95
N LEU A 458 -12.29 5.30 5.64
CA LEU A 458 -11.35 4.36 5.06
C LEU A 458 -11.91 2.93 4.92
N PHE A 459 -12.90 2.53 5.72
CA PHE A 459 -13.48 1.19 5.68
C PHE A 459 -14.92 1.19 5.14
N ASP A 460 -15.20 0.28 4.21
CA ASP A 460 -16.56 -0.02 3.73
C ASP A 460 -17.23 -1.04 4.68
N ILE A 461 -17.66 -0.56 5.85
CA ILE A 461 -18.14 -1.39 6.98
C ILE A 461 -19.19 -2.46 6.56
N PRO A 462 -20.22 -2.16 5.74
CA PRO A 462 -21.22 -3.17 5.36
C PRO A 462 -20.67 -4.27 4.44
N ASN A 463 -19.62 -3.96 3.67
CA ASN A 463 -19.02 -4.89 2.71
C ASN A 463 -17.65 -5.40 3.19
N LEU A 464 -17.35 -5.26 4.47
CA LEU A 464 -16.09 -5.68 5.06
C LEU A 464 -16.01 -7.22 5.11
N SER A 465 -14.84 -7.77 4.85
CA SER A 465 -14.57 -9.19 5.03
C SER A 465 -14.67 -9.58 6.51
N GLU A 466 -15.22 -10.77 6.78
CA GLU A 466 -15.31 -11.35 8.13
C GLU A 466 -13.93 -11.51 8.81
N LYS A 467 -12.85 -11.52 8.02
CA LYS A 467 -11.47 -11.61 8.50
C LYS A 467 -10.93 -10.27 9.01
N VAL A 468 -11.56 -9.14 8.66
CA VAL A 468 -11.12 -7.83 9.14
C VAL A 468 -11.84 -7.52 10.45
N LYS A 469 -11.10 -7.70 11.55
CA LYS A 469 -11.56 -7.35 12.90
C LYS A 469 -10.49 -6.48 13.56
N LEU A 470 -10.79 -5.19 13.72
CA LEU A 470 -9.87 -4.22 14.30
C LEU A 470 -10.44 -3.63 15.59
N LYS A 471 -9.57 -3.43 16.58
CA LYS A 471 -9.87 -2.72 17.82
C LYS A 471 -8.85 -1.62 18.02
N ILE A 472 -9.27 -0.36 17.90
CA ILE A 472 -8.42 0.78 18.23
C ILE A 472 -8.68 1.17 19.68
N ILE A 473 -7.63 1.26 20.48
CA ILE A 473 -7.68 1.75 21.85
C ILE A 473 -6.89 3.05 21.93
N VAL A 474 -7.50 4.08 22.51
CA VAL A 474 -6.80 5.29 22.93
C VAL A 474 -6.91 5.36 24.45
N LEU A 475 -5.78 5.24 25.13
CA LEU A 475 -5.68 5.21 26.59
C LEU A 475 -5.04 6.50 27.10
N SER A 476 -5.82 7.31 27.81
CA SER A 476 -5.31 8.51 28.50
C SER A 476 -4.94 8.14 29.94
N LYS A 477 -3.70 8.41 30.34
CA LYS A 477 -3.20 8.30 31.72
C LYS A 477 -2.66 9.62 32.26
N LEU A 478 -3.11 10.74 31.69
CA LEU A 478 -2.71 12.08 32.11
C LEU A 478 -3.37 12.49 33.42
N LYS A 479 -2.66 13.26 34.26
CA LYS A 479 -3.19 13.94 35.46
C LYS A 479 -3.84 12.98 36.47
N GLY A 480 -3.34 11.74 36.55
CA GLY A 480 -3.82 10.73 37.49
C GLY A 480 -5.22 10.17 37.21
N ALA A 481 -5.84 10.49 36.07
CA ALA A 481 -7.13 9.95 35.65
C ALA A 481 -6.96 9.03 34.44
N GLU A 482 -7.36 7.76 34.58
CA GLU A 482 -7.38 6.83 33.45
C GLU A 482 -8.70 6.96 32.68
N THR A 483 -8.61 7.27 31.39
CA THR A 483 -9.77 7.23 30.48
C THR A 483 -9.45 6.37 29.27
N ARG A 484 -10.31 5.40 29.00
CA ARG A 484 -10.15 4.44 27.92
C ARG A 484 -11.20 4.69 26.84
N TYR A 485 -10.74 4.89 25.61
CA TYR A 485 -11.58 4.99 24.43
C TYR A 485 -11.34 3.79 23.52
N GLU A 486 -12.40 3.20 22.98
CA GLU A 486 -12.29 1.98 22.17
C GLU A 486 -13.15 2.13 20.91
N LEU A 487 -12.61 1.76 19.76
CA LEU A 487 -13.33 1.69 18.49
C LEU A 487 -13.22 0.27 17.94
N PHE A 488 -14.37 -0.38 17.79
CA PHE A 488 -14.51 -1.71 17.19
C PHE A 488 -14.92 -1.57 15.74
N ILE A 489 -14.21 -2.28 14.87
CA ILE A 489 -14.44 -2.30 13.42
C ILE A 489 -14.43 -3.76 12.97
N GLU A 490 -15.60 -4.25 12.59
CA GLU A 490 -15.76 -5.53 11.91
C GLU A 490 -16.98 -5.40 10.98
N LYS A 491 -17.27 -6.42 10.19
CA LYS A 491 -18.39 -6.39 9.27
C LYS A 491 -19.69 -6.04 10.01
N ASP A 492 -20.41 -5.06 9.46
CA ASP A 492 -21.67 -4.53 10.01
C ASP A 492 -21.54 -3.90 11.42
N ARG A 493 -20.33 -3.70 11.95
CA ARG A 493 -20.10 -3.09 13.27
C ARG A 493 -19.02 -2.01 13.22
N PHE A 494 -19.45 -0.80 13.53
CA PHE A 494 -18.58 0.35 13.77
C PHE A 494 -18.99 1.04 15.07
N GLU A 495 -18.36 0.63 16.17
CA GLU A 495 -18.84 0.94 17.53
C GLU A 495 -17.75 1.65 18.34
N ALA A 496 -18.07 2.83 18.88
CA ALA A 496 -17.20 3.55 19.80
C ALA A 496 -17.66 3.36 21.24
N ARG A 497 -16.71 3.21 22.18
CA ARG A 497 -16.93 3.15 23.63
C ARG A 497 -16.03 4.13 24.36
N LYS A 498 -16.52 4.62 25.50
CA LYS A 498 -15.76 5.40 26.50
C LYS A 498 -15.92 4.71 27.85
N ASN A 499 -14.80 4.28 28.46
CA ASN A 499 -14.75 3.53 29.71
C ASN A 499 -15.72 2.32 29.70
N GLY A 500 -15.69 1.53 28.61
CA GLY A 500 -16.55 0.36 28.41
C GLY A 500 -18.00 0.66 28.03
N SER A 501 -18.46 1.91 28.11
CA SER A 501 -19.83 2.29 27.76
C SER A 501 -19.94 2.74 26.30
N PRO A 502 -20.89 2.23 25.49
CA PRO A 502 -21.10 2.68 24.12
C PRO A 502 -21.41 4.18 24.02
N VAL A 503 -20.82 4.86 23.03
CA VAL A 503 -21.10 6.26 22.72
C VAL A 503 -21.70 6.39 21.31
N PRO A 504 -22.86 7.07 21.14
CA PRO A 504 -23.44 7.28 19.82
C PRO A 504 -22.53 8.18 18.96
N ILE A 505 -21.93 7.62 17.90
CA ILE A 505 -20.89 8.27 17.10
C ILE A 505 -21.36 9.62 16.52
N HIS A 506 -22.55 9.68 15.94
CA HIS A 506 -23.12 10.92 15.39
C HIS A 506 -23.21 12.06 16.45
N LYS A 507 -23.63 11.74 17.67
CA LYS A 507 -23.66 12.71 18.79
C LYS A 507 -22.26 13.06 19.24
N TYR A 508 -21.39 12.05 19.33
CA TYR A 508 -20.03 12.18 19.83
C TYR A 508 -19.14 13.07 18.95
N LEU A 509 -19.29 12.94 17.63
CA LEU A 509 -18.55 13.72 16.64
C LEU A 509 -19.24 15.03 16.24
N LYS A 510 -20.49 15.24 16.68
CA LYS A 510 -21.35 16.37 16.28
C LYS A 510 -21.49 16.49 14.75
N THR A 511 -21.67 15.36 14.07
CA THR A 511 -21.81 15.29 12.60
C THR A 511 -23.00 14.42 12.21
N ARG A 512 -23.60 14.71 11.05
CA ARG A 512 -24.64 13.90 10.40
C ARG A 512 -24.07 12.90 9.39
N GLU A 513 -22.77 12.95 9.10
CA GLU A 513 -22.14 12.18 8.02
C GLU A 513 -21.84 10.71 8.39
N ILE A 514 -21.99 10.35 9.68
CA ILE A 514 -21.53 9.06 10.25
C ILE A 514 -22.69 8.42 11.04
N SER A 515 -23.86 8.32 10.41
CA SER A 515 -25.07 7.73 10.99
C SER A 515 -25.30 6.31 10.51
#